data_AF-A0A9E4RT39-F1
#
_entry.id   AF-A0A9E4RT39-F1
#
_cell.length_a   1.000
_cell.length_b   1.000
_cell.length_c   1.000
_cell.angle_alpha   90.00
_cell.angle_beta   90.00
_cell.angle_gamma   90.00
#
_symmetry.space_group_name_H-M   'P 1'
#
loop_
_entity.id
_entity.type
_entity.pdbx_description
1 polymer ?
#
loop_
_entity_poly.entity_id
_entity_poly.type
_entity_poly.pdbx_seq_one_letter_code
_entity_poly.pdbx_strand_id
1 'polypeptide(L)'
;KDVVEHRIHPTDDILADDDALDLWIRQIVGTARHVSGTCKMGPDSDSMAVVDQYCRVKGVQGLWVVDASVMPRVPRSGGAHATVVMIGERVVDWIASG
;
A
#
# COMPACT_ATOMS: atom_id res chain seq x y z
N LYS A 1 -13.76 3.00 31.45
CA LYS A 1 -14.19 4.32 30.97
C LYS A 1 -14.90 4.08 29.65
N ASP A 2 -16.21 4.27 29.58
CA ASP A 2 -16.88 4.38 28.29
C ASP A 2 -16.37 5.65 27.62
N VAL A 3 -15.68 5.47 26.50
CA VAL A 3 -15.09 6.55 25.69
C VAL A 3 -16.03 6.99 24.56
N VAL A 4 -17.21 6.37 24.47
CA VAL A 4 -18.20 6.63 23.42
C VAL A 4 -19.59 6.67 24.07
N GLU A 5 -20.34 7.73 23.80
CA GLU A 5 -21.72 7.90 24.29
C GLU A 5 -22.71 7.09 23.44
N HIS A 6 -22.63 7.21 22.11
CA HIS A 6 -23.35 6.36 21.15
C HIS A 6 -22.69 6.41 19.76
N ARG A 7 -23.04 5.47 18.87
CA ARG A 7 -22.57 5.42 17.47
C ARG A 7 -23.49 6.28 16.58
N ILE A 8 -22.90 7.15 15.76
CA ILE A 8 -23.66 8.03 14.85
C ILE A 8 -24.01 7.29 13.54
N HIS A 9 -23.03 6.66 12.90
CA HIS A 9 -23.21 5.82 11.71
C HIS A 9 -22.23 4.64 11.72
N PRO A 10 -22.53 3.54 11.01
CA PRO A 10 -23.85 3.21 10.46
C PRO A 10 -24.90 3.05 11.59
N THR A 11 -26.18 3.27 11.32
CA THR A 11 -27.25 3.07 12.30
C THR A 11 -27.49 1.57 12.53
N ASP A 12 -28.21 1.18 13.59
CA ASP A 12 -28.52 -0.24 13.84
C ASP A 12 -29.33 -0.87 12.71
N ASP A 13 -30.29 -0.13 12.11
CA ASP A 13 -31.08 -0.62 10.97
C ASP A 13 -30.20 -0.94 9.75
N ILE A 14 -29.17 -0.11 9.49
CA ILE A 14 -28.21 -0.36 8.40
C ILE A 14 -27.34 -1.58 8.71
N LEU A 15 -26.97 -1.79 9.98
CA LEU A 15 -26.16 -2.95 10.38
C LEU A 15 -26.92 -4.27 10.40
N ALA A 16 -28.24 -4.22 10.54
CA ALA A 16 -29.08 -5.41 10.59
C ALA A 16 -29.42 -5.98 9.20
N ASP A 17 -29.05 -5.29 8.12
CA ASP A 17 -29.34 -5.65 6.73
C ASP A 17 -28.08 -5.53 5.87
N ASP A 18 -27.59 -6.66 5.35
CA ASP A 18 -26.38 -6.72 4.53
C ASP A 18 -26.47 -5.88 3.26
N ASP A 19 -27.65 -5.79 2.61
CA ASP A 19 -27.82 -4.98 1.39
C ASP A 19 -27.75 -3.47 1.72
N ALA A 20 -28.34 -3.07 2.85
CA ALA A 20 -28.26 -1.70 3.34
C ALA A 20 -26.84 -1.33 3.76
N LEU A 21 -26.12 -2.26 4.41
CA LEU A 21 -24.73 -2.10 4.81
C LEU A 21 -23.81 -1.96 3.58
N ASP A 22 -23.97 -2.82 2.57
CA ASP A 22 -23.22 -2.76 1.31
C ASP A 22 -23.40 -1.42 0.60
N LEU A 23 -24.65 -0.94 0.51
CA LEU A 23 -24.95 0.37 -0.06
C LEU A 23 -24.28 1.50 0.72
N TRP A 24 -24.37 1.46 2.05
CA TRP A 24 -23.75 2.46 2.92
C TRP A 24 -22.22 2.49 2.74
N ILE A 25 -21.56 1.32 2.73
CA ILE A 25 -20.12 1.23 2.48
C ILE A 25 -19.78 1.85 1.13
N ARG A 26 -20.50 1.52 0.05
CA ARG A 26 -20.24 2.08 -1.29
C ARG A 26 -20.40 3.59 -1.36
N GLN A 27 -21.30 4.17 -0.57
CA GLN A 27 -21.55 5.62 -0.55
C GLN A 27 -20.48 6.39 0.22
N ILE A 28 -19.89 5.79 1.26
CA ILE A 28 -19.01 6.49 2.19
C ILE A 28 -17.54 6.04 2.09
N VAL A 29 -17.24 4.95 1.38
CA VAL A 29 -15.89 4.43 1.23
C VAL A 29 -14.97 5.49 0.62
N GLY A 30 -13.86 5.71 1.30
CA GLY A 30 -12.81 6.63 0.88
C GLY A 30 -11.45 5.98 0.95
N THR A 31 -10.42 6.74 0.55
CA THR A 31 -9.04 6.27 0.60
C THR A 31 -8.35 6.68 1.91
N ALA A 32 -7.64 5.73 2.52
CA ALA A 32 -6.68 6.00 3.58
C ALA A 32 -5.33 6.56 3.05
N ARG A 33 -5.21 6.77 1.73
CA ARG A 33 -4.05 7.36 1.03
C ARG A 33 -2.74 6.56 1.14
N HIS A 34 -2.83 5.23 1.15
CA HIS A 34 -1.68 4.32 1.11
C HIS A 34 -1.48 3.71 -0.29
N VAL A 35 -1.39 4.55 -1.33
CA VAL A 35 -1.24 4.11 -2.73
C VAL A 35 0.15 3.49 -2.93
N SER A 36 0.22 2.30 -3.54
CA SER A 36 1.48 1.56 -3.75
C SER A 36 1.34 0.50 -4.87
N GLY A 37 2.45 -0.13 -5.24
CA GLY A 37 2.47 -1.32 -6.10
C GLY A 37 2.47 -1.10 -7.62
N THR A 38 2.47 0.14 -8.12
CA THR A 38 2.47 0.44 -9.56
C THR A 38 3.77 0.06 -10.29
N CYS A 39 4.88 -0.08 -9.56
CA CYS A 39 6.17 -0.55 -10.07
C CYS A 39 6.65 -1.76 -9.28
N LYS A 40 5.76 -2.73 -9.03
CA LYS A 40 6.01 -3.81 -8.07
C LYS A 40 7.36 -4.52 -8.27
N MET A 41 8.01 -4.79 -7.15
CA MET A 41 9.16 -5.69 -7.06
C MET A 41 8.70 -7.14 -7.30
N GLY A 42 9.52 -7.93 -7.99
CA GLY A 42 9.22 -9.35 -8.18
C GLY A 42 10.36 -10.15 -8.82
N PRO A 43 10.25 -11.50 -8.78
CA PRO A 43 11.23 -12.38 -9.41
C PRO A 43 11.18 -12.30 -10.94
N ASP A 44 12.19 -12.85 -11.62
CA ASP A 44 12.21 -12.91 -13.09
C ASP A 44 11.08 -13.73 -13.71
N SER A 45 10.50 -14.64 -12.94
CA SER A 45 9.31 -15.40 -13.34
C SER A 45 8.01 -14.59 -13.30
N ASP A 46 7.99 -13.43 -12.66
CA ASP A 46 6.81 -12.56 -12.59
C ASP A 46 6.84 -11.56 -13.76
N SER A 47 6.06 -11.85 -14.80
CA SER A 47 5.98 -11.02 -16.01
C SER A 47 5.41 -9.62 -15.76
N MET A 48 4.77 -9.39 -14.61
CA MET A 48 4.21 -8.10 -14.23
C MET A 48 5.15 -7.31 -13.31
N ALA A 49 6.32 -7.84 -12.95
CA ALA A 49 7.30 -7.14 -12.11
C ALA A 49 8.02 -6.04 -12.89
N VAL A 50 8.15 -4.87 -12.28
CA VAL A 50 8.81 -3.69 -12.88
C VAL A 50 10.23 -3.54 -12.37
N VAL A 51 10.48 -3.90 -11.11
CA VAL A 51 11.80 -3.87 -10.49
C VAL A 51 12.20 -5.24 -9.93
N ASP A 52 13.51 -5.47 -9.84
CA ASP A 52 14.06 -6.64 -9.14
C ASP A 52 14.16 -6.42 -7.62
N GLN A 53 14.70 -7.40 -6.89
CA GLN A 53 14.85 -7.35 -5.43
C GLN A 53 15.78 -6.23 -4.91
N TYR A 54 16.52 -5.58 -5.81
CA TYR A 54 17.40 -4.45 -5.52
C TYR A 54 16.81 -3.11 -5.99
N CYS A 55 15.52 -3.10 -6.34
CA CYS A 55 14.81 -1.93 -6.87
C CYS A 55 15.34 -1.44 -8.22
N ARG A 56 16.10 -2.27 -8.96
CA ARG A 56 16.57 -1.94 -10.32
C ARG A 56 15.45 -2.17 -11.32
N VAL A 57 15.27 -1.25 -12.25
CA VAL A 57 14.27 -1.39 -13.31
C VAL A 57 14.66 -2.53 -14.23
N LYS A 58 13.75 -3.48 -14.41
CA LYS A 58 14.00 -4.66 -15.24
C LYS A 58 14.10 -4.22 -16.71
N GLY A 59 15.18 -4.64 -17.39
CA GLY A 59 15.43 -4.31 -18.79
C GLY A 59 16.07 -2.93 -19.04
N VAL A 60 16.36 -2.14 -18.00
CA VAL A 60 17.03 -0.84 -18.12
C VAL A 60 18.25 -0.81 -17.21
N GLN A 61 19.39 -0.36 -17.74
CA GLN A 61 20.62 -0.22 -16.96
C GLN A 61 20.69 1.15 -16.29
N GLY A 62 21.20 1.18 -15.05
CA GLY A 62 21.44 2.44 -14.32
C GLY A 62 20.18 3.18 -13.88
N LEU A 63 19.04 2.49 -13.71
CA LEU A 63 17.79 3.08 -13.28
C LEU A 63 17.17 2.28 -12.11
N TRP A 64 16.72 3.00 -11.09
CA TRP A 64 16.06 2.47 -9.90
C TRP A 64 14.74 3.19 -9.63
N VAL A 65 13.82 2.51 -8.98
CA VAL A 65 12.61 3.12 -8.41
C VAL A 65 12.64 2.87 -6.90
N VAL A 66 12.62 3.91 -6.08
CA VAL A 66 12.82 3.80 -4.62
C VAL A 66 11.72 4.56 -3.89
N ASP A 67 10.49 4.05 -3.97
CA ASP A 67 9.31 4.65 -3.37
C ASP A 67 8.23 3.60 -3.03
N ALA A 68 7.00 4.04 -2.72
CA ALA A 68 5.89 3.13 -2.41
C ALA A 68 5.46 2.23 -3.59
N SER A 69 5.73 2.63 -4.84
CA SER A 69 5.31 1.87 -6.01
C SER A 69 5.96 0.50 -6.10
N VAL A 70 7.13 0.29 -5.48
CA VAL A 70 7.85 -1.00 -5.53
C VAL A 70 7.27 -2.07 -4.62
N MET A 71 6.40 -1.69 -3.67
CA MET A 71 5.82 -2.63 -2.71
C MET A 71 4.87 -3.61 -3.41
N PRO A 72 5.13 -4.92 -3.41
CA PRO A 72 4.27 -5.89 -4.12
C PRO A 72 2.88 -6.03 -3.50
N ARG A 73 2.76 -5.70 -2.21
CA ARG A 73 1.51 -5.55 -1.48
C ARG A 73 1.64 -4.40 -0.50
N VAL A 74 0.54 -3.70 -0.25
CA VAL A 74 0.45 -2.67 0.80
C VAL A 74 0.83 -3.30 2.15
N PRO A 75 1.82 -2.76 2.89
CA PRO A 75 2.15 -3.23 4.23
C PRO A 75 0.95 -3.12 5.18
N ARG A 76 0.78 -4.13 6.03
CA ARG A 76 -0.30 -4.15 7.03
C ARG A 76 0.10 -3.29 8.25
N SER A 77 -0.75 -2.33 8.61
CA SER A 77 -0.62 -1.38 9.74
C SER A 77 0.20 -0.10 9.48
N GLY A 78 -0.21 1.02 10.11
CA GLY A 78 0.62 2.21 10.38
C GLY A 78 0.87 3.21 9.25
N GLY A 79 0.56 2.84 8.01
CA GLY A 79 0.73 3.69 6.82
C GLY A 79 2.08 3.51 6.12
N ALA A 80 2.13 3.88 4.84
CA ALA A 80 3.25 3.54 3.96
C ALA A 80 4.57 4.28 4.27
N HIS A 81 4.51 5.38 5.02
CA HIS A 81 5.64 6.30 5.20
C HIS A 81 6.89 5.61 5.78
N ALA A 82 6.75 4.92 6.91
CA ALA A 82 7.90 4.26 7.55
C ALA A 82 8.53 3.19 6.64
N THR A 83 7.71 2.49 5.85
CA THR A 83 8.20 1.52 4.88
C THR A 83 8.93 2.19 3.71
N VAL A 84 8.43 3.33 3.21
CA VAL A 84 9.13 4.10 2.15
C VAL A 84 10.50 4.58 2.64
N VAL A 85 10.57 5.13 3.86
CA VAL A 85 11.85 5.56 4.45
C VAL A 85 12.82 4.39 4.55
N MET A 86 12.36 3.23 5.07
CA MET A 86 13.20 2.04 5.16
C MET A 86 13.71 1.56 3.79
N ILE A 87 12.87 1.58 2.75
CA ILE A 87 13.27 1.23 1.38
C ILE A 87 14.37 2.19 0.89
N GLY A 88 14.21 3.49 1.12
CA GLY A 88 15.21 4.50 0.78
C GLY A 88 16.56 4.23 1.45
N GLU A 89 16.55 4.11 2.78
CA GLU A 89 17.74 3.82 3.60
C GLU A 89 18.40 2.49 3.19
N ARG A 90 17.63 1.49 2.78
CA ARG A 90 18.18 0.19 2.39
C ARG A 90 18.85 0.22 1.03
N VAL A 91 18.27 0.95 0.08
CA VAL A 91 18.68 0.93 -1.33
C VAL A 91 19.85 1.89 -1.59
N VAL A 92 20.00 2.96 -0.79
CA VAL A 92 21.09 3.93 -0.97
C VAL A 92 22.47 3.28 -0.92
N ASP A 93 22.68 2.32 -0.02
CA ASP A 93 23.95 1.57 0.08
C ASP A 93 24.24 0.76 -1.19
N TRP A 94 23.21 0.20 -1.82
CA TRP A 94 23.35 -0.57 -3.07
C TRP A 94 23.66 0.33 -4.26
N ILE A 95 23.04 1.50 -4.32
CA ILE A 95 23.32 2.50 -5.36
C ILE A 95 24.74 3.04 -5.20
N ALA A 96 25.17 3.34 -3.97
CA ALA A 96 26.50 3.90 -3.70
C ALA A 96 27.65 2.88 -3.89
N SER A 97 27.36 1.58 -3.77
CA SER A 97 28.35 0.50 -3.94
C SER A 97 28.44 -0.04 -5.38
N GLY A 98 27.58 0.45 -6.28
CA GLY A 98 27.56 0.12 -7.71
C GLY A 98 28.19 1.20 -8.58
#